data_AF-A0A437AQ89-F1
#
_entry.id   AF-A0A437AQ89-F1
#
_cell.length_a   1.000
_cell.length_b   1.000
_cell.length_c   1.000
_cell.angle_alpha   90.00
_cell.angle_beta   90.00
_cell.angle_gamma   90.00
#
_symmetry.space_group_name_H-M   'P 1'
#
loop_
_entity.id
_entity.type
_entity.pdbx_description
1 polymer ?
#
loop_
_entity_poly.entity_id
_entity_poly.type
_entity_poly.pdbx_seq_one_letter_code
_entity_poly.pdbx_strand_id
1 'polypeptide(L)'
;MKILKNTQQFLTKHEMHKLLAENEHKGEENEETIKYLMKEYCKDEKDSLGIKEKLSSLNLFPFEIFQLINFRPKNLLTLQLIIEEMEERFIRRRFKFYFTVI
;
A
#
# COMPACT_ATOMS: atom_id res chain seq x y z
N MET A 1 13.04 24.92 6.91
CA MET A 1 12.46 23.65 7.42
C MET A 1 13.61 22.67 7.69
N LYS A 2 13.73 22.12 8.91
CA LYS A 2 14.71 21.05 9.20
C LYS A 2 13.98 19.72 9.12
N ILE A 3 14.31 18.89 8.13
CA ILE A 3 13.77 17.54 8.03
C ILE A 3 14.51 16.70 9.09
N LEU A 4 13.78 16.30 10.13
CA LEU A 4 14.29 15.38 11.15
C LEU A 4 14.39 13.96 10.58
N LYS A 5 15.17 13.10 11.27
CA LYS A 5 15.55 11.73 10.87
C LYS A 5 14.53 11.03 9.96
N ASN A 6 15.04 10.55 8.83
CA ASN A 6 14.31 9.92 7.72
C ASN A 6 13.55 8.67 8.18
N THR A 7 12.36 8.86 8.74
CA THR A 7 11.39 7.79 9.03
C THR A 7 10.45 7.67 7.84
N GLN A 8 11.05 7.47 6.66
CA GLN A 8 10.31 7.36 5.41
C GLN A 8 9.48 6.07 5.45
N GLN A 9 8.19 6.21 5.73
CA GLN A 9 7.24 5.11 5.75
C GLN A 9 6.29 5.25 4.56
N PHE A 10 5.98 4.13 3.92
CA PHE A 10 5.00 4.08 2.85
C PHE A 10 3.60 4.03 3.45
N LEU A 11 2.81 5.05 3.18
CA LEU A 11 1.44 5.18 3.65
C LEU A 11 0.47 4.57 2.64
N THR A 12 -0.19 3.46 2.99
CA THR A 12 -1.18 2.82 2.10
C THR A 12 -2.43 3.69 1.95
N LYS A 13 -3.23 3.46 0.89
CA LYS A 13 -4.49 4.20 0.67
C LYS A 13 -5.40 4.17 1.90
N HIS A 14 -5.56 2.98 2.48
CA HIS A 14 -6.35 2.76 3.70
C HIS A 14 -5.83 3.55 4.92
N GLU A 15 -4.51 3.60 5.12
CA GLU A 15 -3.93 4.39 6.21
C GLU A 15 -4.11 5.89 5.94
N MET A 16 -4.01 6.32 4.69
CA MET A 16 -4.22 7.70 4.29
C MET A 16 -5.66 8.15 4.50
N HIS A 17 -6.65 7.33 4.16
CA HIS A 17 -8.06 7.65 4.39
C HIS A 17 -8.41 7.71 5.87
N LYS A 18 -7.85 6.82 6.71
CA LYS A 18 -7.96 6.94 8.18
C LYS A 18 -7.39 8.26 8.69
N LEU A 19 -6.20 8.63 8.25
CA LEU A 19 -5.59 9.92 8.62
C LEU A 19 -6.42 11.12 8.16
N LEU A 20 -7.04 11.04 6.99
CA LEU A 20 -7.94 12.11 6.50
C LEU A 20 -9.24 12.18 7.30
N ALA A 21 -9.76 11.05 7.77
CA ALA A 21 -10.93 10.99 8.63
C ALA A 21 -10.64 11.53 10.05
N GLU A 22 -9.42 11.33 10.55
CA GLU A 22 -9.00 11.88 11.86
C GLU A 22 -8.73 13.39 11.81
N ASN A 23 -8.43 13.94 10.62
CA ASN A 23 -8.11 15.36 10.41
C ASN A 23 -9.32 16.16 9.86
N GLU A 24 -10.44 16.18 10.58
CA GLU A 24 -11.65 16.97 10.26
C GLU A 24 -11.51 18.49 10.52
N HIS A 25 -10.29 19.02 10.64
CA HIS A 25 -10.10 20.46 10.78
C HIS A 25 -10.45 21.20 9.47
N LYS A 26 -11.20 22.31 9.56
CA LYS A 26 -11.47 23.21 8.44
C LYS A 26 -10.16 23.91 8.03
N GLY A 27 -9.66 23.53 6.88
CA GLY A 27 -8.48 24.12 6.26
C GLY A 27 -8.84 25.30 5.36
N GLU A 28 -7.84 25.96 4.80
CA GLU A 28 -8.04 26.88 3.67
C GLU A 28 -8.56 26.13 2.42
N GLU A 29 -9.13 26.83 1.43
CA GLU A 29 -9.75 26.21 0.23
C GLU A 29 -8.84 25.20 -0.50
N ASN A 30 -7.53 25.43 -0.48
CA ASN A 30 -6.55 24.51 -1.06
C ASN A 30 -6.46 23.18 -0.29
N GLU A 31 -6.55 23.22 1.04
CA GLU A 31 -6.59 22.02 1.88
C GLU A 31 -7.90 21.25 1.74
N GLU A 32 -9.01 21.94 1.46
CA GLU A 32 -10.30 21.32 1.17
C GLU A 32 -10.25 20.55 -0.17
N THR A 33 -9.64 21.17 -1.20
CA THR A 33 -9.46 20.56 -2.54
C THR A 33 -8.54 19.33 -2.47
N ILE A 34 -7.36 19.52 -1.87
CA ILE A 34 -6.69 18.59 -0.95
C ILE A 34 -7.42 17.28 -0.62
N LYS A 35 -8.20 17.40 0.45
CA LYS A 35 -8.97 16.33 1.07
C LYS A 35 -9.96 15.70 0.10
N TYR A 36 -10.62 16.48 -0.75
CA TYR A 36 -11.59 15.96 -1.71
C TYR A 36 -10.93 15.00 -2.71
N LEU A 37 -9.84 15.42 -3.35
CA LEU A 37 -9.11 14.58 -4.30
C LEU A 37 -8.59 13.29 -3.65
N MET A 38 -8.12 13.39 -2.40
CA MET A 38 -7.60 12.24 -1.68
C MET A 38 -8.70 11.27 -1.22
N LYS A 39 -9.88 11.78 -0.82
CA LYS A 39 -11.04 10.93 -0.55
C LYS A 39 -11.47 10.15 -1.79
N GLU A 40 -11.53 10.79 -2.95
CA GLU A 40 -11.85 10.09 -4.21
C GLU A 40 -10.78 9.05 -4.57
N TYR A 41 -9.49 9.36 -4.38
CA TYR A 41 -8.40 8.40 -4.63
C TYR A 41 -8.43 7.15 -3.72
N CYS A 42 -8.95 7.31 -2.50
CA CYS A 42 -9.01 6.28 -1.47
C CYS A 42 -10.38 5.56 -1.37
N LYS A 43 -11.38 5.97 -2.16
CA LYS A 43 -12.78 5.52 -2.08
C LYS A 43 -12.99 4.00 -2.11
N ASP A 44 -12.17 3.29 -2.89
CA ASP A 44 -12.25 1.84 -3.09
C ASP A 44 -11.24 1.05 -2.24
N GLU A 45 -10.63 1.68 -1.25
CA GLU A 45 -9.72 0.97 -0.35
C GLU A 45 -10.46 -0.14 0.42
N LYS A 46 -9.71 -1.17 0.79
CA LYS A 46 -10.17 -2.13 1.79
C LYS A 46 -9.12 -2.24 2.87
N ASP A 47 -9.55 -2.66 4.06
CA ASP A 47 -8.66 -2.86 5.19
C ASP A 47 -7.44 -3.69 4.77
N SER A 48 -6.28 -3.10 4.98
CA SER A 48 -4.99 -3.61 4.57
C SER A 48 -4.16 -4.15 5.74
N LEU A 49 -4.59 -3.95 7.00
CA LEU A 49 -3.78 -4.27 8.17
C LEU A 49 -3.41 -5.76 8.22
N GLY A 50 -4.41 -6.64 8.12
CA GLY A 50 -4.18 -8.10 8.15
C GLY A 50 -3.39 -8.64 6.95
N ILE A 51 -3.44 -7.95 5.81
CA ILE A 51 -2.65 -8.33 4.61
C ILE A 51 -1.22 -7.83 4.76
N LYS A 52 -1.02 -6.60 5.28
CA LYS A 52 0.28 -5.98 5.50
C LYS A 52 1.13 -6.82 6.46
N GLU A 53 0.57 -7.29 7.56
CA GLU A 53 1.26 -8.19 8.48
C GLU A 53 1.68 -9.51 7.82
N LYS A 54 0.77 -10.16 7.07
CA LYS A 54 1.09 -11.39 6.32
C LYS A 54 2.18 -11.17 5.29
N LEU A 55 2.12 -10.08 4.51
CA LEU A 55 3.14 -9.75 3.51
C LEU A 55 4.48 -9.36 4.15
N SER A 56 4.47 -8.74 5.32
CA SER A 56 5.68 -8.35 6.05
C SER A 56 6.43 -9.55 6.63
N SER A 57 5.75 -10.69 6.80
CA SER A 57 6.39 -11.97 7.15
C SER A 57 7.10 -12.64 5.97
N LEU A 58 6.90 -12.14 4.75
CA LEU A 58 7.52 -12.65 3.53
C LEU A 58 8.80 -11.87 3.23
N ASN A 59 9.70 -12.49 2.46
CA ASN A 59 10.94 -11.84 2.02
C ASN A 59 10.66 -10.82 0.89
N LEU A 60 9.93 -9.76 1.21
CA LEU A 60 9.52 -8.68 0.32
C LEU A 60 10.10 -7.35 0.80
N PHE A 61 10.43 -6.46 -0.13
CA PHE A 61 10.82 -5.10 0.19
C PHE A 61 9.61 -4.26 0.62
N PRO A 62 9.78 -3.24 1.48
CA PRO A 62 8.67 -2.40 1.95
C PRO A 62 7.85 -1.77 0.82
N PHE A 63 8.51 -1.39 -0.29
CA PHE A 63 7.83 -0.82 -1.45
C PHE A 63 7.01 -1.86 -2.21
N GLU A 64 7.49 -3.10 -2.33
CA GLU A 64 6.73 -4.20 -2.93
C GLU A 64 5.46 -4.46 -2.12
N ILE A 65 5.57 -4.51 -0.79
CA ILE A 65 4.41 -4.68 0.11
C ILE A 65 3.39 -3.56 -0.11
N PHE A 66 3.85 -2.31 -0.18
CA PHE A 66 3.00 -1.15 -0.48
C PHE A 66 2.27 -1.28 -1.82
N GLN A 67 2.98 -1.69 -2.88
CA GLN A 67 2.40 -1.89 -4.20
C GLN A 67 1.40 -3.05 -4.21
N LEU A 68 1.69 -4.17 -3.58
CA LEU A 68 0.78 -5.32 -3.49
C LEU A 68 -0.55 -4.95 -2.82
N ILE A 69 -0.49 -4.16 -1.73
CA ILE A 69 -1.68 -3.71 -1.00
C ILE A 69 -2.54 -2.76 -1.85
N ASN A 70 -1.90 -1.80 -2.53
CA ASN A 70 -2.61 -0.74 -3.24
C ASN A 70 -3.12 -1.17 -4.61
N PHE A 71 -2.38 -2.02 -5.34
CA PHE A 71 -2.71 -2.43 -6.70
C PHE A 71 -3.45 -3.77 -6.77
N ARG A 72 -3.29 -4.65 -5.78
CA ARG A 72 -3.95 -5.98 -5.70
C ARG A 72 -3.88 -6.76 -7.02
N PRO A 73 -2.67 -7.18 -7.43
CA PRO A 73 -2.46 -7.87 -8.70
C PRO A 73 -3.38 -9.10 -8.83
N LYS A 74 -4.15 -9.17 -9.93
CA LYS A 74 -5.08 -10.27 -10.21
C LYS A 74 -4.47 -11.40 -11.04
N ASN A 75 -3.28 -11.18 -11.60
CA ASN A 75 -2.61 -12.14 -12.47
C ASN A 75 -1.10 -12.16 -12.19
N LEU A 76 -0.44 -13.22 -12.68
CA LEU A 76 0.98 -13.48 -12.39
C LEU A 76 1.89 -12.42 -13.01
N LEU A 77 1.54 -11.94 -14.19
CA LEU A 77 2.30 -10.91 -14.88
C LEU A 77 2.38 -9.62 -14.05
N THR A 78 1.25 -9.15 -13.50
CA THR A 78 1.24 -7.97 -12.63
C THR A 78 2.01 -8.19 -11.34
N LEU A 79 2.02 -9.41 -10.82
CA LEU A 79 2.79 -9.76 -9.63
C LEU A 79 4.31 -9.73 -9.90
N GLN A 80 4.74 -10.20 -11.07
CA GLN A 80 6.13 -10.13 -11.54
C GLN A 80 6.60 -8.70 -11.85
N LEU A 81 5.67 -7.80 -12.20
CA LEU A 81 5.98 -6.37 -12.36
C LEU A 81 6.20 -5.65 -11.02
N ILE A 82 5.63 -6.18 -9.92
CA ILE A 82 5.75 -5.59 -8.59
C ILE A 82 6.95 -6.19 -7.84
N ILE A 83 7.14 -7.51 -7.95
CA ILE A 83 8.19 -8.22 -7.23
C ILE A 83 9.35 -8.47 -8.19
N GLU A 84 10.47 -7.78 -7.99
CA GLU A 84 11.66 -7.98 -8.81
C GLU A 84 12.27 -9.38 -8.55
N GLU A 85 12.81 -9.99 -9.60
CA GLU A 85 13.43 -11.33 -9.55
C GLU A 85 12.52 -12.38 -8.88
N MET A 86 11.21 -12.31 -9.18
CA MET A 86 10.20 -13.12 -8.53
C MET A 86 10.45 -14.63 -8.72
N GLU A 87 10.92 -15.03 -9.90
CA GLU A 87 11.14 -16.44 -10.23
C GLU A 87 12.31 -17.06 -9.45
N GLU A 88 13.32 -16.24 -9.15
CA GLU A 88 14.51 -16.57 -8.39
C GLU A 88 14.23 -16.54 -6.88
N ARG A 89 13.49 -15.52 -6.41
CA ARG A 89 13.19 -15.31 -4.98
C ARG A 89 12.14 -16.28 -4.44
N PHE A 90 11.25 -16.77 -5.30
CA PHE A 90 10.17 -17.66 -4.90
C PHE A 90 10.21 -18.97 -5.70
N ILE A 91 10.40 -20.09 -5.01
CA ILE A 91 10.28 -21.42 -5.63
C ILE A 91 8.81 -21.66 -6.02
N ARG A 92 8.56 -22.27 -7.19
CA ARG A 92 7.23 -22.54 -7.82
C ARG A 92 6.09 -22.96 -6.88
N ARG A 93 6.37 -23.56 -5.71
CA ARG A 93 5.38 -23.98 -4.71
C ARG A 93 4.80 -22.85 -3.84
N ARG A 94 5.48 -21.71 -3.67
CA ARG A 94 4.99 -20.58 -2.85
C ARG A 94 4.07 -19.62 -3.60
N PHE A 95 4.02 -19.66 -4.94
CA PHE A 95 3.26 -18.72 -5.77
C PHE A 95 1.75 -18.71 -5.50
N LYS A 96 1.13 -19.87 -5.23
CA LYS A 96 -0.31 -19.94 -4.91
C LYS A 96 -0.67 -19.17 -3.65
N PHE A 97 0.25 -19.04 -2.69
CA PHE A 97 -0.02 -18.32 -1.44
C PHE A 97 -0.25 -16.83 -1.68
N TYR A 98 0.51 -16.21 -2.59
CA TYR A 98 0.39 -14.77 -2.90
C TYR A 98 -0.96 -14.41 -3.53
N PHE A 99 -1.50 -15.27 -4.40
CA PHE A 99 -2.85 -15.10 -4.96
C PHE A 99 -3.98 -15.34 -3.97
N THR A 100 -3.71 -16.06 -2.87
CA THR A 100 -4.73 -16.37 -1.86
C THR A 100 -4.75 -15.31 -0.75
N VAL A 101 -3.65 -14.57 -0.57
CA VAL A 101 -3.49 -13.57 0.49
C VAL A 101 -3.88 -12.16 0.05
N ILE A 102 -3.76 -11.84 -1.25
CA ILE A 102 -4.08 -10.54 -1.86
C ILE A 102 -5.49 -10.57 -2.46
#